data_AF-A0A1M5MQ09-F1
#
_entry.id   AF-A0A1M5MQ09-F1
#
_cell.length_a   1.000
_cell.length_b   1.000
_cell.length_c   1.000
_cell.angle_alpha   90.00
_cell.angle_beta   90.00
_cell.angle_gamma   90.00
#
_symmetry.space_group_name_H-M   'P 1'
#
loop_
_entity.id
_entity.type
_entity.pdbx_description
1 polymer ?
#
loop_
_entity_poly.entity_id
_entity_poly.type
_entity_poly.pdbx_seq_one_letter_code
_entity_poly.pdbx_strand_id
1 'polypeptide(L)'
;MHHLTTLNLPTPPGRETDRRALVIQVGAFLASGGKITRLGHTECAPQKVSCWNTSITRQNKARREYEHRQAELAKTIADLAILQTELGPIRRTSYEIYKALKGQGSKLNSIMVEQIAAKFGIELRDDGRCRA
;
A
#
# COMPACT_ATOMS: atom_id res chain seq x y z
N MET A 1 -13.74 29.14 21.60
CA MET A 1 -13.43 27.94 22.42
C MET A 1 -13.69 26.71 21.58
N HIS A 2 -12.65 26.01 21.11
CA HIS A 2 -12.76 24.65 20.57
C HIS A 2 -11.53 23.85 21.00
N HIS A 3 -11.81 22.66 21.51
CA HIS A 3 -10.95 21.83 22.33
C HIS A 3 -10.07 20.95 21.43
N LEU A 4 -8.75 21.15 21.47
CA LEU A 4 -7.79 20.16 20.98
C LEU A 4 -7.43 19.26 22.17
N THR A 5 -8.25 18.24 22.39
CA THR A 5 -7.90 17.07 23.20
C THR A 5 -6.69 16.40 22.54
N THR A 6 -5.51 16.81 22.99
CA THR A 6 -4.28 16.07 22.81
C THR A 6 -4.51 14.72 23.48
N LEU A 7 -4.45 13.64 22.70
CA LEU A 7 -4.42 12.27 23.22
C LEU A 7 -3.29 12.20 24.25
N ASN A 8 -3.65 12.16 25.54
CA ASN A 8 -2.76 11.92 26.66
C ASN A 8 -2.27 10.46 26.62
N LEU A 9 -1.44 10.14 25.63
CA LEU A 9 -0.64 8.93 25.66
C LEU A 9 0.48 9.16 26.68
N PRO A 10 0.76 8.18 27.57
CA PRO A 10 1.86 8.31 28.52
C PRO A 10 3.16 8.53 27.76
N THR A 11 3.77 9.69 27.97
CA THR A 11 5.06 10.05 27.37
C THR A 11 6.10 9.06 27.89
N PRO A 12 6.83 8.33 27.02
CA PRO A 12 7.89 7.43 27.45
C PRO A 12 8.91 8.21 28.29
N PRO A 13 9.48 7.63 29.37
CA PRO A 13 10.20 8.36 30.41
C PRO A 13 11.39 9.20 29.90
N GLY A 14 12.04 8.77 28.81
CA GLY A 14 13.11 9.55 28.16
C GLY A 14 12.65 10.87 27.54
N ARG A 15 11.39 10.98 27.09
CA ARG A 15 10.89 12.24 26.51
C ARG A 15 10.73 13.34 27.53
N GLU A 16 10.44 13.02 28.79
CA GLU A 16 10.26 14.04 29.83
C GLU A 16 11.61 14.62 30.28
N THR A 17 12.67 13.79 30.32
CA THR A 17 14.04 14.27 30.56
C THR A 17 14.52 15.14 29.41
N ASP A 18 14.27 14.74 28.16
CA ASP A 18 14.63 15.51 26.98
C ASP A 18 13.87 16.85 26.93
N ARG A 19 12.59 16.84 27.31
CA ARG A 19 11.76 18.06 27.41
C ARG A 19 12.33 19.03 28.44
N ARG A 20 12.74 18.54 29.61
CA ARG A 20 13.34 19.38 30.67
C ARG A 20 14.69 19.95 30.23
N ALA A 21 15.54 19.13 29.62
CA ALA A 21 16.83 19.57 29.08
C ALA A 21 16.66 20.67 28.02
N LEU A 22 15.67 20.50 27.12
CA LEU A 22 15.36 21.49 26.09
C LEU A 22 14.90 22.83 26.69
N VAL A 23 14.07 22.81 27.74
CA VAL A 23 13.63 24.04 28.43
C VAL A 23 14.81 24.80 29.03
N ILE A 24 15.77 24.10 29.64
CA ILE A 24 16.96 24.72 30.22
C ILE A 24 17.82 25.38 29.13
N GLN A 25 18.03 24.69 28.00
CA GLN A 25 18.81 25.20 26.87
C GLN A 25 18.16 26.43 26.23
N VAL A 26 16.84 26.41 26.05
CA VAL A 26 16.09 27.57 25.55
C VAL A 26 16.19 28.74 26.52
N GLY A 27 16.08 28.49 27.82
CA GLY A 27 16.26 29.53 28.85
C GLY A 27 17.65 30.18 28.80
N ALA A 28 18.70 29.37 28.69
CA ALA A 28 20.08 29.87 28.57
C ALA A 28 20.28 30.71 27.30
N PHE A 29 19.73 30.27 26.17
CA PHE A 29 19.81 30.98 24.89
C PHE A 29 19.10 32.35 24.92
N LEU A 30 17.93 32.43 25.54
CA LEU A 30 17.21 33.68 25.70
C LEU A 30 17.94 34.62 26.69
N ALA A 31 18.49 34.08 27.77
CA ALA A 31 19.25 34.86 28.76
C ALA A 31 20.55 35.45 28.18
N SER A 32 21.18 34.77 27.20
CA SER A 32 22.34 35.29 26.48
C SER A 32 21.99 36.29 25.37
N GLY A 33 20.74 36.76 25.29
CA GLY A 33 20.28 37.74 24.29
C GLY A 33 19.86 37.13 22.94
N GLY A 34 19.73 35.81 22.86
CA GLY A 34 19.20 35.13 21.67
C GLY A 34 17.73 35.47 21.44
N LYS A 35 17.32 35.55 20.17
CA LYS A 35 15.93 35.83 19.78
C LYS A 35 15.37 34.65 18.99
N ILE A 36 14.22 34.13 19.43
CA ILE A 36 13.50 33.07 18.71
C ILE A 36 12.44 33.75 17.83
N THR A 37 12.62 33.67 16.52
CA THR A 37 11.64 34.12 15.53
C THR A 37 10.82 32.94 15.02
N ARG A 38 9.48 33.06 15.08
CA ARG A 38 8.58 32.07 14.49
C ARG A 38 8.52 32.33 12.99
N LEU A 39 9.22 31.51 12.21
CA LEU A 39 9.15 31.58 10.75
C LEU A 39 7.81 31.03 10.25
N GLY A 40 7.28 31.64 9.19
CA GLY A 40 6.08 31.17 8.52
C GLY A 40 6.32 29.77 7.92
N HIS A 41 5.31 28.90 8.01
CA HIS A 41 5.40 27.47 7.64
C HIS A 41 5.79 27.20 6.17
N THR A 42 5.84 28.23 5.33
CA THR A 42 6.08 28.17 3.88
C THR A 42 7.55 28.11 3.46
N GLU A 43 8.50 28.35 4.37
CA GLU A 43 9.95 28.37 4.02
C GLU A 43 10.67 27.02 4.28
N CYS A 44 9.95 26.01 4.79
CA CYS A 44 10.52 24.73 5.23
C CYS A 44 10.03 23.51 4.42
N ALA A 45 9.68 23.67 3.13
CA ALA A 45 9.65 22.48 2.28
C ALA A 45 11.10 22.06 2.04
N PRO A 46 11.57 20.90 2.54
CA PRO A 46 12.92 20.44 2.22
C PRO A 46 13.07 20.38 0.71
N GLN A 47 14.14 20.99 0.20
CA GLN A 47 14.46 20.99 -1.22
C GLN A 47 14.43 19.53 -1.70
N LYS A 48 13.58 19.23 -2.69
CA LYS A 48 13.40 17.86 -3.19
C LYS A 48 14.77 17.30 -3.60
N VAL A 49 15.28 16.35 -2.82
CA VAL A 49 16.58 15.70 -3.04
C VAL A 49 16.59 15.03 -4.42
N SER A 50 17.69 15.22 -5.15
CA SER A 50 17.73 15.39 -6.61
C SER A 50 17.73 14.12 -7.49
N CYS A 51 17.80 12.90 -6.96
CA CYS A 51 17.81 11.70 -7.81
C CYS A 51 17.45 10.39 -7.09
N TRP A 52 17.80 10.27 -5.81
CA TRP A 52 17.58 9.05 -5.02
C TRP A 52 16.11 8.86 -4.60
N ASN A 53 15.44 9.94 -4.16
CA ASN A 53 14.02 9.86 -3.82
C ASN A 53 13.13 9.70 -5.06
N THR A 54 13.58 10.15 -6.23
CA THR A 54 12.86 9.98 -7.50
C THR A 54 12.85 8.53 -7.96
N SER A 55 13.91 7.75 -7.75
CA SER A 55 13.90 6.31 -8.09
C SER A 55 13.00 5.50 -7.16
N ILE A 56 13.09 5.73 -5.84
CA ILE A 56 12.21 5.08 -4.85
C ILE A 56 10.74 5.45 -5.09
N THR A 57 10.44 6.72 -5.31
CA THR A 57 9.05 7.15 -5.56
C THR A 57 8.51 6.66 -6.90
N ARG A 58 9.33 6.62 -7.97
CA ARG A 58 8.96 6.00 -9.25
C ARG A 58 8.71 4.50 -9.12
N GLN A 59 9.56 3.78 -8.39
CA GLN A 59 9.38 2.35 -8.12
C GLN A 59 8.11 2.10 -7.30
N ASN A 60 7.81 2.94 -6.30
CA ASN A 60 6.57 2.86 -5.54
C ASN A 60 5.34 3.12 -6.40
N LYS A 61 5.39 4.10 -7.33
CA LYS A 61 4.31 4.36 -8.27
C LYS A 61 4.09 3.16 -9.21
N ALA A 62 5.16 2.67 -9.84
CA ALA A 62 5.10 1.51 -10.72
C ALA A 62 4.60 0.25 -9.98
N ARG A 63 5.03 0.04 -8.74
CA ARG A 63 4.55 -1.05 -7.89
C ARG A 63 3.06 -0.93 -7.61
N ARG A 64 2.58 0.25 -7.22
CA ARG A 64 1.14 0.49 -6.98
C ARG A 64 0.31 0.28 -8.25
N GLU A 65 0.78 0.77 -9.40
CA GLU A 65 0.12 0.56 -10.68
C GLU A 65 0.08 -0.93 -11.06
N TYR A 66 1.16 -1.67 -10.81
CA TYR A 66 1.20 -3.10 -11.02
C TYR A 66 0.23 -3.84 -10.09
N GLU A 67 0.22 -3.51 -8.79
CA GLU A 67 -0.71 -4.09 -7.81
C GLU A 67 -2.17 -3.76 -8.15
N HIS A 68 -2.45 -2.55 -8.65
CA HIS A 68 -3.78 -2.16 -9.12
C HIS A 68 -4.23 -3.00 -10.32
N ARG A 69 -3.38 -3.12 -11.36
CA ARG A 69 -3.66 -3.97 -12.53
C ARG A 69 -3.87 -5.43 -12.13
N GLN A 70 -3.09 -5.93 -11.17
CA GLN A 70 -3.25 -7.27 -10.63
C GLN A 70 -4.59 -7.44 -9.92
N ALA A 71 -5.03 -6.45 -9.15
CA ALA A 71 -6.34 -6.48 -8.49
C ALA A 71 -7.50 -6.41 -9.51
N GLU A 72 -7.37 -5.63 -10.59
CA GLU A 72 -8.35 -5.60 -11.68
C GLU A 72 -8.46 -6.96 -12.37
N LEU A 73 -7.32 -7.59 -12.69
CA LEU A 73 -7.30 -8.95 -13.24
C LEU A 73 -7.87 -9.98 -12.27
N ALA A 74 -7.64 -9.83 -10.97
CA ALA A 74 -8.21 -10.72 -9.97
C ALA A 74 -9.75 -10.62 -9.95
N LYS A 75 -10.32 -9.41 -10.11
CA LYS A 75 -11.77 -9.24 -10.21
C LYS A 75 -12.33 -9.96 -11.44
N THR A 76 -11.72 -9.79 -12.61
CA THR A 76 -12.19 -10.48 -13.81
C THR A 76 -12.04 -12.00 -13.71
N ILE A 77 -10.98 -12.50 -13.07
CA ILE A 77 -10.82 -13.93 -12.78
C ILE A 77 -11.93 -14.41 -11.84
N ALA A 78 -12.26 -13.67 -10.77
CA ALA A 78 -13.33 -14.03 -9.84
C ALA A 78 -14.70 -14.11 -10.53
N ASP A 79 -15.01 -13.13 -11.39
CA ASP A 79 -16.26 -13.11 -12.16
C ASP A 79 -16.35 -14.30 -13.12
N LEU A 80 -15.22 -14.70 -13.71
CA LEU A 80 -15.16 -15.85 -14.61
C LEU A 80 -15.08 -17.20 -13.89
N ALA A 81 -14.69 -17.21 -12.61
CA ALA A 81 -14.46 -18.43 -11.84
C ALA A 81 -15.75 -19.19 -11.55
N ILE A 82 -16.88 -18.49 -11.43
CA ILE A 82 -18.18 -19.10 -11.18
C ILE A 82 -19.02 -19.03 -12.45
N LEU A 83 -19.42 -20.19 -12.96
CA LEU A 83 -20.39 -20.32 -14.04
C LEU A 83 -21.75 -20.69 -13.44
N GLN A 84 -22.75 -19.84 -13.64
CA GLN A 84 -24.13 -20.17 -13.30
C GLN A 84 -24.68 -21.14 -14.36
N THR A 85 -25.09 -22.32 -13.92
CA THR A 85 -25.77 -23.32 -14.75
C THR A 85 -27.16 -23.59 -14.20
N GLU A 86 -28.01 -24.26 -14.97
CA GLU A 86 -29.36 -24.66 -14.53
C GLU A 86 -29.33 -25.56 -13.28
N LEU A 87 -28.22 -26.27 -13.06
CA LEU A 87 -27.99 -27.15 -11.92
C LEU A 87 -27.34 -26.43 -10.72
N GLY A 88 -27.01 -25.13 -10.86
CA GLY A 88 -26.34 -24.32 -9.85
C GLY A 88 -24.97 -23.78 -10.27
N PRO A 89 -24.27 -23.09 -9.36
CA PRO A 89 -22.96 -22.51 -9.63
C PRO A 89 -21.88 -23.58 -9.70
N ILE A 90 -21.13 -23.62 -10.80
CA ILE A 90 -19.98 -24.52 -11.01
C ILE A 90 -18.70 -23.68 -11.09
N ARG A 91 -17.64 -24.15 -10.42
CA ARG A 91 -16.31 -23.53 -10.52
C ARG A 91 -15.62 -23.93 -11.80
N ARG A 92 -15.01 -22.95 -12.47
CA ARG A 92 -14.18 -23.15 -13.65
C ARG A 92 -12.74 -23.49 -13.28
N THR A 93 -12.04 -24.15 -14.20
CA THR A 93 -10.60 -24.43 -14.05
C THR A 93 -9.76 -23.25 -14.53
N SER A 94 -8.47 -23.24 -14.16
CA SER A 94 -7.53 -22.19 -14.60
C SER A 94 -7.41 -22.11 -16.12
N TYR A 95 -7.51 -23.24 -16.82
CA TYR A 95 -7.49 -23.31 -18.28
C TYR A 95 -8.73 -22.70 -18.94
N GLU A 96 -9.93 -22.98 -18.40
CA GLU A 96 -11.18 -22.42 -18.90
C GLU A 96 -11.21 -20.88 -18.74
N ILE A 97 -10.76 -20.38 -17.60
CA ILE A 97 -10.65 -18.94 -17.33
C ILE A 97 -9.60 -18.31 -18.25
N TYR A 98 -8.43 -18.93 -18.40
CA TYR A 98 -7.42 -18.50 -19.37
C TYR A 98 -8.00 -18.36 -20.79
N LYS A 99 -8.75 -19.36 -21.25
CA LYS A 99 -9.35 -19.35 -22.60
C LYS A 99 -10.34 -18.20 -22.76
N ALA A 100 -11.14 -17.93 -21.73
CA ALA A 100 -12.07 -16.79 -21.71
C ALA A 100 -11.33 -15.44 -21.74
N LEU A 101 -10.29 -15.28 -20.91
CA LEU A 101 -9.46 -14.06 -20.86
C LEU A 101 -8.70 -13.83 -22.18
N LYS A 102 -8.23 -14.90 -22.83
CA LYS A 102 -7.60 -14.83 -24.15
C LYS A 102 -8.56 -14.34 -25.22
N GLY A 103 -9.83 -14.76 -25.16
CA GLY A 103 -10.90 -14.25 -26.03
C GLY A 103 -11.14 -12.74 -25.85
N GLN A 104 -10.85 -12.19 -24.68
CA GLN A 104 -10.92 -10.76 -24.36
C GLN A 104 -9.62 -9.99 -24.70
N GLY A 105 -8.62 -10.66 -25.30
CA GLY A 105 -7.34 -10.05 -25.69
C GLY A 105 -6.28 -10.04 -24.60
N SER A 106 -6.50 -10.72 -23.46
CA SER A 106 -5.50 -10.82 -22.40
C SER A 106 -4.37 -11.80 -22.79
N LYS A 107 -3.12 -11.42 -22.49
CA LYS A 107 -1.91 -12.21 -22.79
C LYS A 107 -1.48 -13.13 -21.63
N LEU A 108 -2.35 -13.38 -20.67
CA LEU A 108 -2.05 -14.22 -19.50
C LEU A 108 -1.96 -15.69 -19.89
N ASN A 109 -1.12 -16.45 -19.19
CA ASN A 109 -1.07 -17.91 -19.28
C ASN A 109 -1.84 -18.56 -18.12
N SER A 110 -2.22 -19.83 -18.24
CA SER A 110 -2.94 -20.57 -17.19
C SER A 110 -2.23 -20.56 -15.83
N ILE A 111 -0.91 -20.71 -15.81
CA ILE A 111 -0.10 -20.63 -14.58
C ILE A 111 -0.23 -19.25 -13.91
N MET A 112 -0.28 -18.17 -14.70
CA MET A 112 -0.47 -16.82 -14.15
C MET A 112 -1.87 -16.65 -13.55
N VAL A 113 -2.89 -17.25 -14.17
CA VAL A 113 -4.25 -17.27 -13.61
C VAL A 113 -4.26 -17.97 -12.26
N GLU A 114 -3.60 -19.12 -12.12
CA GLU A 114 -3.46 -19.84 -10.85
C GLU A 114 -2.75 -19.00 -9.79
N GLN A 115 -1.65 -18.35 -10.14
CA GLN A 115 -0.90 -17.50 -9.20
C GLN A 115 -1.71 -16.31 -8.72
N ILE A 116 -2.45 -15.64 -9.62
CA ILE A 116 -3.31 -14.52 -9.26
C ILE A 116 -4.48 -15.01 -8.41
N ALA A 117 -5.13 -16.12 -8.78
CA ALA A 117 -6.20 -16.71 -8.00
C ALA A 117 -5.75 -17.07 -6.59
N ALA A 118 -4.61 -17.75 -6.43
CA ALA A 118 -4.04 -18.10 -5.14
C ALA A 118 -3.70 -16.85 -4.30
N LYS A 119 -3.14 -15.81 -4.92
CA LYS A 119 -2.80 -14.55 -4.25
C LYS A 119 -4.03 -13.83 -3.69
N PHE A 120 -5.16 -13.88 -4.39
CA PHE A 120 -6.40 -13.19 -4.02
C PHE A 120 -7.46 -14.10 -3.38
N GLY A 121 -7.12 -15.36 -3.08
CA GLY A 121 -8.03 -16.31 -2.43
C GLY A 121 -9.22 -16.74 -3.29
N ILE A 122 -9.07 -16.77 -4.61
CA ILE A 122 -10.13 -17.18 -5.55
C ILE A 122 -10.06 -18.70 -5.72
N GLU A 123 -11.12 -19.40 -5.33
CA GLU A 123 -11.21 -20.86 -5.47
C GLU A 123 -11.53 -21.26 -6.92
N LEU A 124 -10.62 -22.02 -7.52
CA LEU A 124 -10.77 -22.59 -8.86
C LEU A 124 -10.99 -24.10 -8.76
N ARG A 125 -11.65 -24.67 -9.76
CA ARG A 125 -11.71 -26.14 -9.89
C ARG A 125 -10.33 -26.66 -10.27
N ASP A 126 -9.90 -27.72 -9.59
CA ASP A 126 -8.64 -28.37 -9.92
C ASP A 126 -8.72 -29.00 -11.32
N ASP A 127 -7.68 -28.78 -12.12
CA ASP A 127 -7.53 -29.35 -13.47
C ASP A 127 -7.02 -30.80 -13.41
N GLY A 128 -6.83 -31.36 -12.19
CA GLY A 128 -6.35 -32.72 -11.98
C GLY A 128 -4.88 -32.89 -12.36
N ARG A 129 -4.10 -31.81 -12.39
CA ARG A 129 -2.66 -31.87 -12.61
C ARG A 129 -1.99 -32.37 -11.34
N CYS A 130 -2.01 -33.68 -11.15
CA CYS A 130 -1.09 -34.34 -10.23
C CYS A 130 0.33 -33.93 -10.63
N ARG A 131 0.93 -32.99 -9.88
CA ARG A 131 2.36 -32.77 -9.93
C ARG A 131 2.99 -33.95 -9.19
N ALA A 132 3.44 -34.93 -9.96
CA ALA A 132 4.30 -36.00 -9.47
C ALA A 132 5.62 -35.43 -8.93
#